data_AF-A0A1F8NZ65-F1
#
_entry.id   AF-A0A1F8NZ65-F1
#
_cell.length_a   1.000
_cell.length_b   1.000
_cell.length_c   1.000
_cell.angle_alpha   90.00
_cell.angle_beta   90.00
_cell.angle_gamma   90.00
#
_symmetry.space_group_name_H-M   'P 1'
#
loop_
_entity.id
_entity.type
_entity.pdbx_description
1 polymer ?
#
loop_
_entity_poly.entity_id
_entity_poly.type
_entity_poly.pdbx_seq_one_letter_code
_entity_poly.pdbx_strand_id
1 'polypeptide(L)'
;MEVGMLWYDAEPGRAVPAKIERAAAYYKSKYGRNPTVCFLHPATAGPLSAGSVAGVEVRTSPAVLREHFWLGVGPSQVEGERRALNRSG
;
A
#
# COMPACT_ATOMS: atom_id res chain seq x y z
N MET A 1 7.16 -2.12 8.35
CA MET A 1 6.19 -1.01 8.31
C MET A 1 5.84 -0.67 9.75
N GLU A 2 5.78 0.61 10.13
CA GLU A 2 5.32 1.02 11.47
C GLU A 2 3.79 1.06 11.58
N VAL A 3 3.09 1.44 10.50
CA VAL A 3 1.62 1.43 10.43
C VAL A 3 1.19 0.67 9.17
N GLY A 4 0.39 -0.38 9.36
CA GLY A 4 -0.17 -1.21 8.30
C GLY A 4 -1.68 -1.34 8.40
N MET A 5 -2.33 -1.48 7.25
CA MET A 5 -3.76 -1.79 7.13
C MET A 5 -3.94 -2.96 6.17
N LEU A 6 -4.60 -4.00 6.66
CA LEU A 6 -5.07 -5.09 5.83
C LEU A 6 -6.43 -4.70 5.24
N TRP A 7 -6.52 -4.69 3.92
CA TRP A 7 -7.72 -4.41 3.14
C TRP A 7 -8.13 -5.66 2.37
N TYR A 8 -9.41 -6.01 2.42
CA TYR A 8 -9.96 -7.15 1.67
C TYR A 8 -10.88 -6.64 0.56
N ASP A 9 -10.67 -7.14 -0.65
CA ASP A 9 -11.39 -6.70 -1.84
C ASP A 9 -11.53 -7.83 -2.85
N ALA A 10 -12.57 -8.65 -2.68
CA ALA A 10 -12.89 -9.75 -3.59
C ALA A 10 -13.91 -9.36 -4.67
N GLU A 11 -14.10 -8.07 -4.95
CA GLU A 11 -15.02 -7.64 -6.00
C GLU A 11 -14.56 -8.19 -7.37
N PRO A 12 -15.36 -9.04 -8.04
CA PRO A 12 -14.97 -9.62 -9.31
C PRO A 12 -14.99 -8.56 -10.41
N GLY A 13 -14.12 -8.71 -11.42
CA GLY A 13 -14.08 -7.82 -12.59
C GLY A 13 -13.43 -6.45 -12.35
N ARG A 14 -13.17 -6.04 -11.10
CA ARG A 14 -12.42 -4.82 -10.80
C ARG A 14 -10.93 -5.06 -10.98
N ALA A 15 -10.28 -4.23 -11.78
CA ALA A 15 -8.83 -4.30 -12.01
C ALA A 15 -8.05 -4.02 -10.70
N VAL A 16 -6.93 -4.73 -10.53
CA VAL A 16 -6.05 -4.61 -9.35
C VAL A 16 -5.64 -3.16 -9.03
N PRO A 17 -5.23 -2.33 -10.01
CA PRO A 17 -4.92 -0.93 -9.74
C PRO A 17 -6.08 -0.15 -9.10
N ALA A 18 -7.31 -0.35 -9.59
CA ALA A 18 -8.50 0.30 -9.03
C ALA A 18 -8.81 -0.16 -7.60
N LYS A 19 -8.53 -1.43 -7.26
CA LYS A 19 -8.62 -1.93 -5.88
C LYS A 19 -7.59 -1.25 -4.97
N ILE A 20 -6.36 -1.08 -5.45
CA ILE A 20 -5.28 -0.40 -4.72
C ILE A 20 -5.62 1.07 -4.48
N GLU A 21 -6.14 1.78 -5.49
CA GLU A 21 -6.57 3.18 -5.37
C GLU A 21 -7.67 3.34 -4.31
N ARG A 22 -8.67 2.46 -4.31
CA ARG A 22 -9.74 2.45 -3.31
C ARG A 22 -9.19 2.22 -1.91
N ALA A 23 -8.29 1.25 -1.76
CA ALA A 23 -7.66 0.95 -0.48
C ALA A 23 -6.79 2.12 0.02
N ALA A 24 -6.07 2.79 -0.88
CA ALA A 24 -5.24 3.95 -0.56
C ALA A 24 -6.07 5.18 -0.14
N ALA A 25 -7.20 5.44 -0.82
CA ALA A 25 -8.13 6.49 -0.44
C ALA A 25 -8.71 6.24 0.96
N TYR A 26 -9.11 5.01 1.25
CA TYR A 26 -9.60 4.62 2.57
C TYR A 26 -8.50 4.74 3.65
N TYR A 27 -7.28 4.27 3.34
CA TYR A 27 -6.13 4.41 4.25
C TYR A 27 -5.90 5.88 4.63
N LYS A 28 -5.91 6.79 3.64
CA LYS A 28 -5.76 8.23 3.89
C LYS A 28 -6.87 8.78 4.77
N SER A 29 -8.12 8.40 4.51
CA SER A 29 -9.25 8.82 5.34
C SER A 29 -9.13 8.33 6.78
N LYS A 30 -8.58 7.12 6.99
CA LYS A 30 -8.46 6.50 8.32
C LYS A 30 -7.27 7.00 9.13
N TYR A 31 -6.12 7.21 8.48
CA TYR A 31 -4.85 7.52 9.15
C TYR A 31 -4.34 8.95 8.90
N GLY A 32 -5.04 9.75 8.09
CA GLY A 32 -4.67 11.14 7.80
C GLY A 32 -3.46 11.32 6.87
N ARG A 33 -2.90 10.22 6.34
CA ARG A 33 -1.70 10.23 5.48
C ARG A 33 -1.79 9.19 4.37
N ASN A 34 -1.09 9.43 3.26
CA ASN A 34 -1.07 8.48 2.15
C ASN A 34 -0.22 7.24 2.51
N PRO A 35 -0.64 6.03 2.14
CA PRO A 35 0.26 4.88 2.13
C PRO A 35 1.30 5.05 1.02
N THR A 36 2.46 4.44 1.20
CA THR A 36 3.56 4.50 0.21
C THR A 36 3.93 3.15 -0.37
N VAL A 37 3.45 2.06 0.24
CA VAL A 37 3.69 0.69 -0.22
C VAL A 37 2.46 -0.18 0.02
N CYS A 38 2.20 -1.08 -0.92
CA CYS A 38 1.16 -2.09 -0.87
C CYS A 38 1.75 -3.46 -1.19
N PHE A 39 1.55 -4.44 -0.30
CA PHE A 39 1.83 -5.85 -0.56
C PHE A 39 0.56 -6.60 -0.93
N LEU A 40 0.63 -7.46 -1.93
CA LEU A 40 -0.47 -8.35 -2.34
C LEU A 40 0.05 -9.73 -2.75
N HIS A 41 -0.84 -10.71 -2.79
CA HIS A 41 -0.48 -12.05 -3.24
C HIS A 41 -0.09 -12.06 -4.73
N PRO A 42 0.98 -12.78 -5.16
CA PRO A 42 1.38 -12.86 -6.57
C PRO A 42 0.24 -13.29 -7.53
N ALA A 43 -0.59 -14.23 -7.11
CA ALA A 43 -1.75 -14.66 -7.89
C ALA A 43 -2.86 -13.60 -8.02
N THR A 44 -2.97 -12.68 -7.07
CA THR A 44 -3.89 -11.52 -7.19
C THR A 44 -3.27 -10.44 -8.07
N ALA A 45 -1.94 -10.29 -8.05
CA ALA A 45 -1.23 -9.30 -8.86
C ALA A 45 -1.32 -9.56 -10.37
N GLY A 46 -1.29 -10.83 -10.77
CA GLY A 46 -1.33 -11.22 -12.19
C GLY A 46 -0.17 -10.57 -12.96
N PRO A 47 -0.40 -9.90 -14.10
CA PRO A 47 0.64 -9.19 -14.86
C PRO A 47 1.26 -8.00 -14.10
N LEU A 48 0.60 -7.49 -13.06
CA LEU A 48 1.04 -6.35 -12.27
C LEU A 48 2.05 -6.80 -11.20
N SER A 49 3.17 -7.41 -11.61
CA SER A 49 4.13 -8.01 -10.68
C SER A 49 5.06 -6.99 -10.00
N ALA A 50 5.22 -5.79 -10.57
CA ALA A 50 5.98 -4.67 -10.01
C ALA A 50 5.53 -3.34 -10.62
N GLY A 51 5.48 -2.28 -9.82
CA GLY A 51 5.15 -0.94 -10.31
C GLY A 51 4.71 0.02 -9.20
N SER A 52 4.15 1.16 -9.61
CA SER A 52 3.51 2.12 -8.73
C SER A 52 2.08 2.39 -9.21
N VAL A 53 1.13 2.40 -8.27
CA VAL A 53 -0.28 2.74 -8.53
C VAL A 53 -0.63 3.90 -7.62
N ALA A 54 -1.02 5.04 -8.20
CA ALA A 54 -1.36 6.26 -7.46
C ALA A 54 -0.29 6.70 -6.43
N GLY A 55 1.00 6.51 -6.76
CA GLY A 55 2.12 6.85 -5.87
C GLY A 55 2.41 5.81 -4.78
N VAL A 56 1.69 4.69 -4.78
CA VAL A 56 1.91 3.54 -3.89
C VAL A 56 2.78 2.51 -4.60
N GLU A 57 3.95 2.21 -4.04
CA GLU A 57 4.82 1.14 -4.53
C GLU A 57 4.15 -0.23 -4.32
N VAL A 58 4.00 -0.99 -5.40
CA VAL A 58 3.33 -2.30 -5.38
C VAL A 58 4.37 -3.41 -5.34
N ARG A 59 4.27 -4.27 -4.33
CA ARG A 59 5.15 -5.43 -4.14
C ARG A 59 4.33 -6.70 -3.98
N THR A 60 4.83 -7.82 -4.47
CA THR A 60 4.18 -9.12 -4.25
C THR A 60 4.79 -9.84 -3.06
N SER A 61 3.95 -10.55 -2.29
CA SER A 61 4.40 -11.41 -1.20
C SER A 61 3.42 -12.58 -1.01
N PRO A 62 3.89 -13.85 -1.04
CA PRO A 62 3.03 -15.00 -0.81
C PRO A 62 2.52 -15.10 0.64
N ALA A 63 3.06 -14.30 1.56
CA ALA A 63 2.57 -14.20 2.93
C ALA A 63 1.25 -13.40 3.05
N VAL A 64 0.89 -12.63 2.02
CA VAL A 64 -0.40 -11.93 1.96
C VAL A 64 -1.43 -12.86 1.31
N LEU A 65 -2.62 -12.98 1.90
CA LEU A 65 -3.69 -13.81 1.35
C LEU A 65 -4.20 -13.25 0.01
N ARG A 66 -4.81 -14.11 -0.81
CA ARG A 66 -5.46 -13.68 -2.07
C ARG A 66 -6.57 -12.68 -1.79
N GLU A 67 -6.76 -11.73 -2.70
CA GLU A 67 -7.71 -10.61 -2.58
C GLU A 67 -7.50 -9.73 -1.35
N HIS A 68 -6.35 -9.87 -0.68
CA HIS A 68 -5.93 -8.99 0.40
C HIS A 68 -4.79 -8.09 -0.06
N PHE A 69 -4.83 -6.86 0.46
CA PHE A 69 -3.91 -5.79 0.19
C PHE A 69 -3.40 -5.27 1.52
N TRP A 70 -2.09 -5.35 1.73
CA TRP A 70 -1.45 -4.85 2.94
C TRP A 70 -0.79 -3.50 2.63
N LEU A 71 -1.46 -2.41 3.01
CA LEU A 71 -1.00 -1.06 2.75
C LEU A 71 -0.32 -0.48 3.98
N GLY A 72 0.69 0.37 3.76
CA GLY A 72 1.34 1.08 4.85
C GLY A 72 2.35 2.09 4.38
N VAL A 73 3.09 2.63 5.34
CA VAL A 73 4.21 3.54 5.08
C VAL A 73 5.52 2.76 5.16
N GLY A 74 6.29 2.81 4.09
CA GLY A 74 7.61 2.20 3.99
C GLY A 74 8.67 2.94 4.82
N PRO A 75 9.74 2.23 5.26
CA PRO A 75 10.77 2.79 6.13
C PRO A 75 11.50 4.00 5.54
N SER A 76 11.65 4.06 4.22
CA SER A 76 12.30 5.18 3.51
C SER A 76 11.56 6.52 3.69
N GLN A 77 10.23 6.50 3.81
CA GLN A 77 9.41 7.70 4.01
C GLN A 77 9.36 8.12 5.48
N VAL A 78 9.24 7.14 6.39
CA VAL A 78 9.29 7.37 7.84
C VAL A 78 10.62 8.03 8.26
N GLU A 79 11.75 7.54 7.74
CA GLU A 79 13.07 8.10 8.04
C GLU A 79 13.24 9.52 7.48
N GLY A 80 12.72 9.80 6.28
CA GLY A 80 12.73 11.14 5.69
C GLY A 80 11.96 12.16 6.53
N GLU A 81 10.78 11.79 7.03
CA GLU A 81 9.97 12.62 7.92
C GLU A 81 10.66 12.86 9.27
N ARG A 82 11.22 11.80 9.88
CA ARG A 82 11.99 11.91 11.13
C ARG A 82 13.19 12.84 10.99
N ARG A 83 13.93 12.77 9.88
CA ARG A 83 15.06 13.67 9.60
C ARG A 83 14.65 15.10 9.29
N ALA A 84 13.49 15.32 8.71
CA ALA A 84 12.97 16.67 8.48
C ALA A 84 12.60 17.32 9.83
N LEU A 85 11.89 16.60 10.70
CA LEU A 85 11.49 17.09 12.03
C LEU A 85 12.71 17.41 12.91
N ASN A 86 13.73 16.56 12.92
CA ASN A 86 14.93 16.76 13.75
C ASN A 86 15.85 17.90 13.27
N ARG A 87 15.63 18.46 12.08
CA ARG A 87 16.40 19.62 11.56
C ARG A 87 15.71 20.95 11.79
N SER A 88 14.48 20.95 12.31
CA SER A 88 13.67 22.15 12.54
C SER A 88 13.67 22.61 14.01
N GLY A 89 14.43 21.95 14.88
CA GLY A 89 14.66 22.33 16.27
C GLY A 89 16.13 22.62 16.52
#